data_AF-A0A832C5H2-F1
#
_entry.id   AF-A0A832C5H2-F1
#
_cell.length_a   1.000
_cell.length_b   1.000
_cell.length_c   1.000
_cell.angle_alpha   90.00
_cell.angle_beta   90.00
_cell.angle_gamma   90.00
#
_symmetry.space_group_name_H-M   'P 1'
#
loop_
_entity.id
_entity.type
_entity.pdbx_description
1 polymer ?
#
loop_
_entity_poly.entity_id
_entity_poly.type
_entity_poly.pdbx_seq_one_letter_code
_entity_poly.pdbx_strand_id
1 'polypeptide(L)' 'MVRVLAVGAHPDDVELGLGGSIARHRDEGDEVFVLVLSRGEKGVKDTIGPVDPSER' A
#
# COMPACT_ATOMS: atom_id res chain seq x y z
N MET A 1 16.02 -17.91 1.39
CA MET A 1 15.80 -16.92 2.45
C MET A 1 16.76 -15.76 2.27
N VAL A 2 16.26 -14.75 1.56
CA VAL A 2 16.87 -13.42 1.45
C VAL A 2 15.98 -12.38 2.13
N ARG A 3 16.48 -11.15 2.23
CA ARG A 3 15.72 -10.00 2.74
C ARG A 3 15.35 -9.10 1.57
N VAL A 4 14.08 -8.76 1.46
CA VAL A 4 13.53 -7.87 0.42
C VAL A 4 12.97 -6.63 1.09
N LEU A 5 13.37 -5.45 0.60
CA LEU A 5 12.79 -4.16 0.99
C LEU A 5 12.07 -3.54 -0.21
N ALA A 6 10.75 -3.47 -0.14
CA ALA A 6 9.93 -2.72 -1.08
C ALA A 6 9.73 -1.29 -0.56
N VAL A 7 9.96 -0.29 -1.41
CA VAL A 7 9.82 1.14 -1.06
C VAL A 7 8.73 1.76 -1.92
N GLY A 8 7.70 2.30 -1.28
CA GLY A 8 6.60 3.04 -1.92
C GLY A 8 6.56 4.49 -1.43
N ALA A 9 6.10 5.41 -2.30
CA ALA A 9 5.97 6.81 -1.91
C ALA A 9 4.74 7.04 -1.03
N HIS A 10 3.63 6.36 -1.34
CA HIS A 10 2.34 6.45 -0.68
C HIS A 10 1.80 5.05 -0.31
N PRO A 11 0.79 4.96 0.59
CA PRO A 11 0.15 3.69 0.89
C PRO A 11 -0.70 3.24 -0.29
N ASP A 12 -0.35 2.10 -0.92
CA ASP A 12 -0.94 1.44 -2.10
C ASP A 12 0.08 1.18 -3.23
N ASP A 13 1.10 2.03 -3.37
CA ASP A 13 2.08 1.98 -4.47
C ASP A 13 2.72 0.58 -4.62
N VAL A 14 3.07 -0.03 -3.49
CA VAL A 14 3.78 -1.33 -3.44
C VAL A 14 2.83 -2.48 -3.77
N GLU A 15 1.61 -2.46 -3.22
CA GLU A 15 0.59 -3.47 -3.48
C GLU A 15 0.14 -3.45 -4.94
N LEU A 16 -0.04 -2.25 -5.51
CA LEU A 16 -0.46 -2.05 -6.90
C LEU A 16 0.65 -2.35 -7.90
N GLY A 17 1.88 -1.91 -7.63
CA GLY A 17 2.99 -2.02 -8.57
C GLY A 17 3.70 -3.38 -8.55
N LEU A 18 3.78 -4.03 -7.39
CA LEU A 18 4.62 -5.21 -7.20
C LEU A 18 4.06 -6.23 -6.19
N GLY A 19 2.75 -6.19 -5.91
CA GLY A 19 2.09 -7.14 -5.01
C GLY A 19 2.32 -8.61 -5.40
N GLY A 20 2.31 -8.94 -6.70
CA GLY A 20 2.61 -10.29 -7.18
C GLY A 20 4.05 -10.74 -6.91
N SER A 21 5.02 -9.83 -7.04
CA SER A 21 6.43 -10.10 -6.73
C SER A 21 6.63 -10.31 -5.23
N ILE A 22 5.97 -9.50 -4.38
CA ILE A 22 5.99 -9.69 -2.92
C ILE A 22 5.39 -11.04 -2.53
N ALA A 23 4.24 -11.40 -3.10
CA ALA A 23 3.60 -12.68 -2.82
C ALA A 23 4.54 -13.86 -3.14
N ARG A 24 5.18 -13.81 -4.32
CA ARG A 24 6.16 -14.82 -4.71
C ARG A 24 7.33 -14.94 -3.73
N HIS A 25 7.93 -13.82 -3.31
CA HIS A 25 9.02 -13.84 -2.34
C HIS A 25 8.57 -14.43 -0.99
N ARG A 26 7.35 -14.14 -0.56
CA ARG A 26 6.78 -14.73 0.66
C ARG A 26 6.58 -16.23 0.53
N ASP A 27 6.10 -16.70 -0.62
CA ASP A 27 5.95 -18.14 -0.92
C ASP A 27 7.30 -18.88 -0.98
N GLU A 28 8.35 -18.19 -1.45
CA GLU A 28 9.74 -18.70 -1.47
C GLU A 28 10.42 -18.66 -0.08
N GLY A 29 9.73 -18.15 0.94
CA GLY A 29 10.22 -18.10 2.32
C GLY A 29 11.17 -16.94 2.61
N ASP A 30 11.13 -15.88 1.80
CA ASP A 30 11.92 -14.67 2.01
C ASP A 30 11.27 -13.73 3.03
N GLU A 31 12.13 -12.95 3.70
CA GLU A 31 11.70 -11.95 4.67
C GLU A 31 11.46 -10.62 3.94
N VAL A 32 10.19 -10.21 3.89
CA VAL A 32 9.76 -9.01 3.14
C VAL A 32 9.42 -7.89 4.11
N PHE A 33 9.97 -6.71 3.83
CA PHE A 33 9.67 -5.45 4.49
C PHE A 33 9.09 -4.46 3.49
N VAL A 34 8.14 -3.64 3.93
CA VAL A 34 7.57 -2.54 3.15
C VAL A 34 7.84 -1.24 3.87
N LEU A 35 8.48 -0.30 3.19
CA LEU A 35 8.69 1.07 3.65
C LEU A 35 7.81 2.02 2.84
N VAL A 36 6.89 2.69 3.53
CA VAL A 36 6.05 3.74 2.95
C VAL A 36 6.59 5.09 3.40
N LEU A 37 6.93 5.96 2.44
CA LEU A 37 7.62 7.22 2.73
C LEU A 37 6.69 8.35 3.19
N SER A 38 5.40 8.31 2.83
CA SER A 38 4.41 9.32 3.20
C SER A 38 3.03 8.71 3.44
N ARG A 39 2.10 9.47 4.03
CA ARG A 39 0.73 8.99 4.26
C ARG A 39 -0.18 9.24 3.06
N GLY A 40 0.32 9.84 1.97
CA GLY A 40 -0.49 10.16 0.80
C GLY A 40 -1.50 11.28 1.03
N GLU A 41 -1.35 12.07 2.09
CA GLU A 41 -2.35 13.03 2.57
C GLU A 41 -2.75 14.10 1.55
N LYS A 42 -1.91 14.40 0.55
CA LYS A 42 -2.22 15.36 -0.53
C LYS A 42 -2.85 14.72 -1.77
N GLY A 43 -2.82 13.38 -1.87
CA GLY A 43 -3.42 12.62 -2.97
C GLY A 43 -4.88 12.25 -2.73
N VAL A 44 -5.30 12.18 -1.46
CA VAL A 44 -6.70 11.96 -1.08
C VAL A 44 -7.50 13.20 -1.43
N LYS A 45 -8.44 13.06 -2.36
CA LYS A 45 -9.46 14.08 -2.59
C LYS A 45 -10.61 13.81 -1.62
N ASP A 46 -11.10 14.84 -0.94
CA ASP A 46 -12.39 14.82 -0.23
C ASP A 46 -13.56 14.74 -1.24
N THR A 47 -13.51 13.79 -2.17
CA THR A 47 -14.56 13.56 -3.16
C THR A 47 -15.80 12.90 -2.56
N ILE A 48 -15.71 12.42 -1.32
CA ILE A 48 -16.86 12.07 -0.50
C ILE A 48 -17.04 13.26 0.45
N GLY A 49 -17.89 14.20 0.08
CA GLY A 49 -18.42 15.17 1.04
C GLY A 49 -19.06 14.45 2.24
N PRO A 50 -19.40 15.15 3.33
CA PRO A 50 -20.10 14.51 4.44
C PRO A 50 -21.30 13.71 3.90
N VAL A 51 -21.28 12.39 4.09
CA VAL A 51 -22.43 11.54 3.82
C VAL A 51 -23.55 12.04 4.70
N ASP A 52 -24.68 12.42 4.10
CA ASP A 52 -25.84 12.83 4.86
C ASP A 52 -26.24 11.68 5.79
N PRO A 53 -26.33 11.90 7.11
CA PRO A 53 -26.72 10.86 8.06
C PRO A 53 -28.08 10.21 7.76
N SER A 54 -28.92 10.84 6.94
CA SER A 54 -30.21 10.30 6.49
C SER A 54 -30.11 9.29 5.32
N GLU A 55 -28.94 9.10 4.72
CA GLU A 55 -28.70 8.12 3.64
C GLU A 55 -28.24 6.74 4.15
N ARG A 56 -28.32 6.47 5.46
CA ARG A 56 -28.03 5.17 6.10
C ARG A 56 -29.28 4.40 6.50
#